data_AF-B9CYH0-F1
#
_entry.id   AF-B9CYH0-F1
#
_cell.length_a   1.000
_cell.length_b   1.000
_cell.length_c   1.000
_cell.angle_alpha   90.00
_cell.angle_beta   90.00
_cell.angle_gamma   90.00
#
_symmetry.space_group_name_H-M   'P 1'
#
loop_
_entity.id
_entity.type
_entity.pdbx_description
1 polymer ?
#
loop_
_entity_poly.entity_id
_entity_poly.type
_entity_poly.pdbx_seq_one_letter_code
_entity_poly.pdbx_strand_id
1 'polypeptide(L)'
;MQKLDCHVSEWFGWMRERNEAAADHFKNCKIPYDESNLIEVLQSSQDKFDLLWATIALRELGTTRAISALKSIVKFKSLDVQGNAALTIAFLADGGENGFLASLLASKDYRAKFYAMTGILYKEDAAHSALPFVLEYSARATKGGKALAKTPCEGLDWLYLARYGSHLPRAQEIFDKINKNKEYVNENIFTALAGEFGQIFRTKFNKLI
;
A
#
# COMPACT_ATOMS: atom_id res chain seq x y z
N MET A 1 -7.83 -24.07 -1.25
CA MET A 1 -7.83 -23.04 -2.30
C MET A 1 -9.09 -22.16 -2.28
N GLN A 2 -9.93 -22.23 -1.24
CA GLN A 2 -11.22 -21.50 -1.13
C GLN A 2 -11.18 -20.27 -0.19
N LYS A 3 -10.10 -20.09 0.59
CA LYS A 3 -9.96 -19.00 1.58
C LYS A 3 -9.20 -17.77 1.06
N LEU A 4 -8.63 -17.83 -0.14
CA LEU A 4 -7.97 -16.67 -0.75
C LEU A 4 -9.01 -15.71 -1.35
N ASP A 5 -10.08 -16.29 -1.94
CA ASP A 5 -11.18 -15.54 -2.52
C ASP A 5 -11.97 -14.76 -1.48
N CYS A 6 -12.08 -15.21 -0.22
CA CYS A 6 -12.92 -14.55 0.78
C CYS A 6 -12.36 -13.19 1.26
N HIS A 7 -11.05 -13.06 1.46
CA HIS A 7 -10.45 -11.80 1.94
C HIS A 7 -10.29 -10.75 0.84
N VAL A 8 -10.01 -11.19 -0.38
CA VAL A 8 -10.05 -10.33 -1.57
C VAL A 8 -11.50 -9.87 -1.80
N SER A 9 -12.49 -10.73 -1.62
CA SER A 9 -13.92 -10.39 -1.70
C SER A 9 -14.39 -9.42 -0.61
N GLU A 10 -13.87 -9.51 0.62
CA GLU A 10 -14.15 -8.55 1.70
C GLU A 10 -13.59 -7.16 1.38
N TRP A 11 -12.38 -7.11 0.82
CA TRP A 11 -11.76 -5.86 0.41
C TRP A 11 -12.48 -5.23 -0.79
N PHE A 12 -12.93 -6.03 -1.76
CA PHE A 12 -13.82 -5.58 -2.84
C PHE A 12 -15.23 -5.21 -2.36
N GLY A 13 -15.75 -5.86 -1.31
CA GLY A 13 -17.02 -5.50 -0.67
C GLY A 13 -16.97 -4.10 -0.06
N TRP A 14 -15.90 -3.80 0.67
CA TRP A 14 -15.65 -2.46 1.21
C TRP A 14 -15.37 -1.42 0.12
N MET A 15 -14.83 -1.82 -1.03
CA MET A 15 -14.71 -0.92 -2.18
C MET A 15 -16.06 -0.53 -2.74
N ARG A 16 -17.00 -1.47 -2.87
CA ARG A 16 -18.36 -1.17 -3.37
C ARG A 16 -19.08 -0.17 -2.48
N GLU A 17 -19.11 -0.42 -1.17
CA GLU A 17 -19.74 0.50 -0.19
C GLU A 17 -19.09 1.91 -0.24
N ARG A 18 -17.76 1.97 -0.43
CA ARG A 18 -17.04 3.24 -0.56
C ARG A 18 -17.35 3.98 -1.86
N ASN A 19 -17.59 3.26 -2.95
CA ASN A 19 -17.95 3.86 -4.23
C ASN A 19 -19.40 4.37 -4.22
N GLU A 20 -20.31 3.65 -3.56
CA GLU A 20 -21.68 4.14 -3.30
C GLU A 20 -21.65 5.43 -2.46
N ALA A 21 -20.86 5.45 -1.38
CA ALA A 21 -20.68 6.65 -0.57
C ALA A 21 -20.03 7.82 -1.35
N ALA A 22 -19.08 7.54 -2.25
CA ALA A 22 -18.49 8.55 -3.11
C ALA A 22 -19.51 9.11 -4.12
N ALA A 23 -20.32 8.25 -4.74
CA ALA A 23 -21.39 8.67 -5.66
C ALA A 23 -22.41 9.55 -4.95
N ASP A 24 -22.83 9.18 -3.73
CA ASP A 24 -23.74 9.99 -2.91
C ASP A 24 -23.14 11.34 -2.53
N HIS A 25 -21.86 11.38 -2.16
CA HIS A 25 -21.14 12.65 -1.89
C HIS A 25 -21.22 13.59 -3.09
N PHE A 26 -20.84 13.13 -4.28
CA PHE A 26 -20.82 13.98 -5.47
C PHE A 26 -22.20 14.34 -6.00
N LYS A 27 -23.19 13.46 -5.82
CA LYS A 27 -24.60 13.78 -6.05
C LYS A 27 -25.05 14.95 -5.16
N ASN A 28 -24.70 14.94 -3.88
CA ASN A 28 -25.03 16.02 -2.95
C ASN A 28 -24.29 17.33 -3.28
N CYS A 29 -23.04 17.24 -3.72
CA CYS A 29 -22.25 18.39 -4.20
C CYS A 29 -22.66 18.88 -5.60
N LYS A 30 -23.58 18.18 -6.29
CA LYS A 30 -23.98 18.46 -7.68
C LYS A 30 -22.82 18.45 -8.67
N ILE A 31 -21.82 17.60 -8.41
CA ILE A 31 -20.67 17.39 -9.28
C ILE A 31 -20.92 16.08 -10.07
N PRO A 32 -20.79 16.08 -11.41
CA PRO A 32 -20.93 14.85 -12.19
C PRO A 32 -19.95 13.76 -11.76
N TYR A 33 -20.43 12.52 -11.67
CA TYR A 33 -19.66 11.36 -11.22
C TYR A 33 -18.93 10.70 -12.41
N ASP A 34 -17.96 11.41 -12.98
CA ASP A 34 -17.11 10.94 -14.09
C ASP A 34 -15.64 11.34 -13.90
N GLU A 35 -14.73 10.66 -14.62
CA GLU A 35 -13.28 10.86 -14.47
C GLU A 35 -12.85 12.33 -14.59
N SER A 36 -13.41 13.08 -15.56
CA SER A 36 -12.93 14.44 -15.85
C SER A 36 -13.28 15.40 -14.72
N ASN A 37 -14.53 15.32 -14.23
CA ASN A 37 -14.99 16.13 -13.10
C ASN A 37 -14.25 15.75 -11.80
N LEU A 38 -13.99 14.47 -11.57
CA LEU A 38 -13.23 14.03 -10.39
C LEU A 38 -11.77 14.48 -10.43
N ILE A 39 -11.14 14.51 -11.61
CA ILE A 39 -9.79 15.10 -11.78
C ILE A 39 -9.82 16.60 -11.46
N GLU A 40 -10.83 17.33 -11.92
CA GLU A 40 -10.99 18.77 -11.60
C GLU A 40 -11.14 19.00 -10.09
N VAL A 41 -11.89 18.13 -9.40
CA VAL A 41 -11.99 18.15 -7.93
C VAL A 41 -10.61 17.99 -7.28
N LEU A 42 -9.79 17.03 -7.75
CA LEU A 42 -8.43 16.85 -7.22
C LEU A 42 -7.53 18.07 -7.46
N GLN A 43 -7.78 18.84 -8.52
CA GLN A 43 -6.93 19.99 -8.87
C GLN A 43 -7.35 21.28 -8.17
N SER A 44 -8.64 21.43 -7.85
CA SER A 44 -9.21 22.69 -7.38
C SER A 44 -9.65 22.67 -5.90
N SER A 45 -10.10 21.52 -5.38
CA SER A 45 -10.63 21.45 -4.03
C SER A 45 -9.52 21.46 -2.98
N GLN A 46 -9.81 22.10 -1.85
CA GLN A 46 -8.99 22.05 -0.63
C GLN A 46 -9.70 21.26 0.49
N ASP A 47 -10.93 20.81 0.24
CA ASP A 47 -11.72 20.07 1.23
C ASP A 47 -11.24 18.62 1.34
N LYS A 48 -11.18 18.12 2.59
CA LYS A 48 -10.70 16.76 2.85
C LYS A 48 -11.61 15.71 2.20
N PHE A 49 -12.92 15.88 2.30
CA PHE A 49 -13.89 14.88 1.87
C PHE A 49 -14.01 14.86 0.36
N ASP A 50 -14.02 16.02 -0.29
CA ASP A 50 -13.96 16.11 -1.76
C ASP A 50 -12.75 15.35 -2.31
N LEU A 51 -11.56 15.63 -1.77
CA LEU A 51 -10.32 14.99 -2.22
C LEU A 51 -10.33 13.49 -1.91
N LEU A 52 -10.79 13.08 -0.72
CA LEU A 52 -10.88 11.67 -0.35
C LEU A 52 -11.82 10.91 -1.29
N TRP A 53 -13.06 11.39 -1.46
CA TRP A 53 -14.05 10.72 -2.28
C TRP A 53 -13.68 10.73 -3.76
N ALA A 54 -13.05 11.79 -4.26
CA ALA A 54 -12.53 11.81 -5.62
C ALA A 54 -11.43 10.75 -5.82
N THR A 55 -10.48 10.63 -4.87
CA THR A 55 -9.44 9.59 -4.96
C THR A 55 -10.00 8.17 -4.94
N ILE A 56 -11.08 7.94 -4.20
CA ILE A 56 -11.76 6.63 -4.10
C ILE A 56 -12.53 6.34 -5.40
N ALA A 57 -13.36 7.27 -5.84
CA ALA A 57 -14.17 7.14 -7.05
C ALA A 57 -13.31 6.90 -8.30
N LEU A 58 -12.17 7.58 -8.41
CA LEU A 58 -11.21 7.39 -9.51
C LEU A 58 -10.58 6.00 -9.52
N ARG A 59 -10.71 5.18 -8.47
CA ARG A 59 -10.23 3.79 -8.53
C ARG A 59 -11.13 2.91 -9.40
N GLU A 60 -12.41 3.25 -9.51
CA GLU A 60 -13.37 2.57 -10.38
C GLU A 60 -13.47 3.25 -11.76
N LEU A 61 -13.55 4.59 -11.77
CA LEU A 61 -13.84 5.35 -12.98
C LEU A 61 -12.59 5.87 -13.70
N GLY A 62 -11.46 5.91 -13.00
CA GLY A 62 -10.25 6.56 -13.49
C GLY A 62 -9.49 5.70 -14.48
N THR A 63 -8.67 6.38 -15.26
CA THR A 63 -7.65 5.79 -16.12
C THR A 63 -6.28 6.34 -15.73
N THR A 64 -5.22 5.96 -16.46
CA THR A 64 -3.89 6.52 -16.26
C THR A 64 -3.83 8.05 -16.39
N ARG A 65 -4.82 8.69 -17.02
CA ARG A 65 -4.96 10.16 -17.09
C ARG A 65 -5.04 10.82 -15.72
N ALA A 66 -5.64 10.16 -14.72
CA ALA A 66 -5.79 10.70 -13.37
C ALA A 66 -4.50 10.68 -12.54
N ILE A 67 -3.48 9.91 -12.96
CA ILE A 67 -2.25 9.68 -12.16
C ILE A 67 -1.54 10.99 -11.82
N SER A 68 -1.43 11.93 -12.78
CA SER A 68 -0.75 13.19 -12.53
C SER A 68 -1.44 14.03 -11.45
N ALA A 69 -2.78 14.05 -11.43
CA ALA A 69 -3.53 14.75 -10.40
C ALA A 69 -3.36 14.06 -9.04
N LEU A 70 -3.47 12.73 -9.00
CA LEU A 70 -3.29 11.94 -7.78
C LEU A 70 -1.89 12.11 -7.16
N LYS A 71 -0.84 12.24 -7.98
CA LYS A 71 0.54 12.51 -7.51
C LYS A 71 0.68 13.84 -6.77
N SER A 72 -0.16 14.82 -7.04
CA SER A 72 -0.21 16.06 -6.24
C SER A 72 -0.89 15.82 -4.89
N ILE A 73 -1.91 14.96 -4.86
CA ILE A 73 -2.71 14.66 -3.67
C ILE A 73 -1.96 13.85 -2.61
N VAL A 74 -0.95 13.05 -2.99
CA VAL A 74 -0.14 12.31 -2.00
C VAL A 74 0.60 13.24 -1.02
N LYS A 75 0.67 14.54 -1.29
CA LYS A 75 1.26 15.57 -0.40
C LYS A 75 0.25 16.20 0.56
N PHE A 76 -1.05 15.89 0.42
CA PHE A 76 -2.10 16.50 1.24
C PHE A 76 -1.93 16.17 2.73
N LYS A 77 -2.34 17.04 3.66
CA LYS A 77 -2.03 16.84 5.10
C LYS A 77 -2.65 15.58 5.74
N SER A 78 -3.78 15.10 5.24
CA SER A 78 -4.54 13.98 5.80
C SER A 78 -3.99 12.63 5.34
N LEU A 79 -3.70 11.73 6.30
CA LEU A 79 -3.22 10.37 6.01
C LEU A 79 -4.17 9.58 5.12
N ASP A 80 -5.49 9.71 5.34
CA ASP A 80 -6.50 9.00 4.55
C ASP A 80 -6.44 9.41 3.08
N VAL A 81 -6.32 10.71 2.83
CA VAL A 81 -6.23 11.28 1.47
C VAL A 81 -4.91 10.90 0.81
N GLN A 82 -3.77 11.08 1.51
CA GLN A 82 -2.46 10.68 0.98
C GLN A 82 -2.41 9.19 0.64
N GLY A 83 -2.95 8.36 1.53
CA GLY A 83 -2.96 6.91 1.41
C GLY A 83 -3.81 6.44 0.25
N ASN A 84 -5.06 6.92 0.16
CA ASN A 84 -5.94 6.55 -0.94
C ASN A 84 -5.45 7.06 -2.29
N ALA A 85 -4.83 8.23 -2.36
CA ALA A 85 -4.21 8.70 -3.59
C ALA A 85 -3.08 7.77 -4.07
N ALA A 86 -2.16 7.37 -3.17
CA ALA A 86 -1.08 6.44 -3.52
C ALA A 86 -1.63 5.06 -3.93
N LEU A 87 -2.65 4.56 -3.22
CA LEU A 87 -3.26 3.30 -3.54
C LEU A 87 -3.97 3.34 -4.90
N THR A 88 -4.76 4.39 -5.16
CA THR A 88 -5.44 4.56 -6.46
C THR A 88 -4.45 4.69 -7.60
N ILE A 89 -3.30 5.37 -7.42
CA ILE A 89 -2.21 5.36 -8.42
C ILE A 89 -1.77 3.92 -8.73
N ALA A 90 -1.58 3.07 -7.71
CA ALA A 90 -1.16 1.69 -7.91
C ALA A 90 -2.17 0.89 -8.76
N PHE A 91 -3.47 1.06 -8.51
CA PHE A 91 -4.54 0.42 -9.29
C PHE A 91 -4.54 0.88 -10.74
N LEU A 92 -4.47 2.20 -10.97
CA LEU A 92 -4.57 2.78 -12.30
C LEU A 92 -3.31 2.55 -13.14
N ALA A 93 -2.14 2.50 -12.51
CA ALA A 93 -0.87 2.31 -13.18
C ALA A 93 -0.53 0.85 -13.46
N ASP A 94 -1.21 -0.10 -12.82
CA ASP A 94 -1.02 -1.54 -13.03
C ASP A 94 0.46 -1.96 -12.94
N GLY A 95 1.16 -1.42 -11.93
CA GLY A 95 2.60 -1.60 -11.67
C GLY A 95 3.53 -0.55 -12.30
N GLY A 96 3.06 0.24 -13.29
CA GLY A 96 3.86 1.25 -14.00
C GLY A 96 4.40 2.39 -13.12
N GLU A 97 3.82 2.60 -11.94
CA GLU A 97 4.21 3.67 -11.00
C GLU A 97 4.90 3.13 -9.73
N ASN A 98 5.37 1.88 -9.72
CA ASN A 98 6.04 1.30 -8.55
C ASN A 98 7.30 2.07 -8.13
N GLY A 99 8.04 2.67 -9.07
CA GLY A 99 9.17 3.55 -8.76
C GLY A 99 8.73 4.80 -7.99
N PHE A 100 7.61 5.40 -8.35
CA PHE A 100 7.03 6.52 -7.62
C PHE A 100 6.56 6.10 -6.23
N LEU A 101 5.81 5.00 -6.11
CA LEU A 101 5.36 4.48 -4.80
C LEU A 101 6.55 4.14 -3.89
N ALA A 102 7.62 3.57 -4.44
CA ALA A 102 8.86 3.29 -3.73
C ALA A 102 9.53 4.57 -3.20
N SER A 103 9.55 5.64 -4.01
CA SER A 103 10.05 6.95 -3.56
C SER A 103 9.25 7.52 -2.37
N LEU A 104 7.95 7.21 -2.29
CA LEU A 104 7.12 7.61 -1.16
C LEU A 104 7.57 6.96 0.14
N LEU A 105 8.19 5.77 0.11
CA LEU A 105 8.76 5.12 1.30
C LEU A 105 9.99 5.86 1.83
N ALA A 106 10.78 6.45 0.95
CA ALA A 106 11.95 7.24 1.30
C ALA A 106 11.60 8.63 1.86
N SER A 107 10.50 9.23 1.41
CA SER A 107 10.07 10.59 1.78
C SER A 107 9.78 10.76 3.28
N LYS A 108 10.22 11.84 3.91
CA LYS A 108 9.84 12.16 5.30
C LYS A 108 8.45 12.76 5.41
N ASP A 109 7.97 13.40 4.34
CA ASP A 109 6.70 14.14 4.34
C ASP A 109 5.50 13.23 4.08
N TYR A 110 5.73 12.11 3.37
CA TYR A 110 4.71 11.09 3.15
C TYR A 110 4.62 10.19 4.37
N ARG A 111 3.47 10.23 5.06
CA ARG A 111 3.28 9.49 6.33
C ARG A 111 2.48 8.20 6.15
N ALA A 112 1.70 8.07 5.08
CA ALA A 112 0.81 6.93 4.82
C ALA A 112 1.53 5.71 4.20
N LYS A 113 2.69 5.32 4.73
CA LYS A 113 3.60 4.28 4.18
C LYS A 113 2.92 2.96 3.86
N PHE A 114 1.92 2.57 4.66
CA PHE A 114 1.09 1.38 4.45
C PHE A 114 0.61 1.28 3.00
N TYR A 115 -0.02 2.36 2.51
CA TYR A 115 -0.69 2.36 1.22
C TYR A 115 0.30 2.30 0.06
N ALA A 116 1.46 2.93 0.19
CA ALA A 116 2.54 2.81 -0.78
C ALA A 116 3.08 1.37 -0.83
N MET A 117 3.29 0.72 0.32
CA MET A 117 3.71 -0.69 0.38
C MET A 117 2.66 -1.63 -0.22
N THR A 118 1.39 -1.44 0.11
CA THR A 118 0.28 -2.20 -0.47
C THR A 118 0.23 -2.04 -1.99
N GLY A 119 0.39 -0.80 -2.49
CA GLY A 119 0.42 -0.52 -3.92
C GLY A 119 1.59 -1.21 -4.64
N ILE A 120 2.78 -1.23 -4.04
CA ILE A 120 3.95 -1.94 -4.60
C ILE A 120 3.70 -3.45 -4.69
N LEU A 121 3.02 -4.02 -3.69
CA LEU A 121 2.70 -5.45 -3.63
C LEU A 121 1.48 -5.85 -4.48
N TYR A 122 0.70 -4.88 -4.97
CA TYR A 122 -0.50 -5.15 -5.76
C TYR A 122 -0.19 -5.91 -7.06
N LYS A 123 0.96 -5.64 -7.70
CA LYS A 123 1.39 -6.35 -8.91
C LYS A 123 2.85 -6.80 -8.84
N GLU A 124 3.03 -8.12 -8.89
CA GLU A 124 4.30 -8.80 -8.61
C GLU A 124 5.40 -8.51 -9.65
N ASP A 125 5.06 -8.45 -10.94
CA ASP A 125 6.02 -8.33 -12.03
C ASP A 125 6.82 -7.02 -12.03
N ALA A 126 6.24 -5.95 -11.50
CA ALA A 126 6.87 -4.64 -11.37
C ALA A 126 7.47 -4.42 -9.97
N ALA A 127 7.36 -5.39 -9.06
CA ALA A 127 7.77 -5.21 -7.68
C ALA A 127 9.28 -5.03 -7.55
N HIS A 128 10.10 -5.69 -8.39
CA HIS A 128 11.56 -5.67 -8.30
C HIS A 128 12.20 -4.28 -8.30
N SER A 129 11.62 -3.30 -9.02
CA SER A 129 12.16 -1.93 -9.08
C SER A 129 12.08 -1.20 -7.74
N ALA A 130 11.24 -1.66 -6.81
CA ALA A 130 11.09 -1.06 -5.48
C ALA A 130 12.16 -1.53 -4.47
N LEU A 131 12.95 -2.56 -4.79
CA LEU A 131 13.80 -3.27 -3.84
C LEU A 131 14.79 -2.36 -3.09
N PRO A 132 15.52 -1.44 -3.75
CA PRO A 132 16.44 -0.54 -3.03
C PRO A 132 15.73 0.33 -1.99
N PHE A 133 14.53 0.82 -2.31
CA PHE A 133 13.75 1.70 -1.44
C PHE A 133 13.09 0.96 -0.29
N VAL A 134 12.54 -0.23 -0.54
CA VAL A 134 11.96 -1.08 0.51
C VAL A 134 13.04 -1.52 1.49
N LEU A 135 14.22 -1.89 0.99
CA LEU A 135 15.38 -2.25 1.81
C LEU A 135 15.84 -1.09 2.69
N GLU A 136 15.91 0.12 2.15
CA GLU A 136 16.26 1.31 2.94
C GLU A 136 15.19 1.64 3.99
N TYR A 137 13.91 1.60 3.60
CA TYR A 137 12.79 1.82 4.51
C TYR A 137 12.84 0.85 5.68
N SER A 138 12.96 -0.45 5.40
CA SER A 138 12.98 -1.50 6.41
C SER A 138 14.23 -1.42 7.30
N ALA A 139 15.40 -1.11 6.74
CA ALA A 139 16.62 -0.89 7.52
C ALA A 139 16.50 0.29 8.49
N ARG A 140 15.79 1.36 8.11
CA ARG A 140 15.54 2.51 8.99
C ARG A 140 14.50 2.18 10.05
N ALA A 141 13.42 1.51 9.68
CA ALA A 141 12.38 1.07 10.62
C ALA A 141 12.95 0.15 11.73
N THR A 142 13.97 -0.64 11.40
CA THR A 142 14.63 -1.57 12.33
C THR A 142 15.87 -1.01 13.03
N LYS A 143 16.25 0.27 12.78
CA LYS A 143 17.43 0.95 13.34
C LYS A 143 17.22 1.29 14.81
N GLY A 144 17.30 0.28 15.68
CA GLY A 144 17.21 0.43 17.14
C GLY A 144 16.80 -0.83 17.90
N GLY A 145 16.59 -1.96 17.22
CA GLY A 145 16.20 -3.24 17.85
C GLY A 145 14.77 -3.27 18.41
N LYS A 146 14.11 -2.13 18.60
CA LYS A 146 12.69 -2.02 18.96
C LYS A 146 11.80 -2.11 17.71
N ALA A 147 11.93 -3.19 16.94
CA ALA A 147 11.03 -3.46 15.83
C ALA A 147 9.80 -4.21 16.35
N LEU A 148 8.97 -3.54 17.15
CA LEU A 148 7.56 -3.92 17.21
C LEU A 148 7.01 -3.62 15.83
N ALA A 149 6.37 -4.59 15.18
CA ALA A 149 5.41 -4.27 14.14
C ALA A 149 4.25 -3.52 14.83
N LYS A 150 4.43 -2.22 15.06
CA LYS A 150 3.41 -1.31 15.61
C LYS A 150 2.36 -1.00 14.56
N THR A 151 2.66 -1.23 13.28
CA THR A 151 1.73 -1.00 12.18
C THR A 151 1.72 -2.18 11.20
N PRO A 152 0.58 -2.46 10.54
CA PRO A 152 0.47 -3.44 9.47
C PRO A 152 1.49 -3.25 8.32
N CYS A 153 2.06 -2.04 8.14
CA CYS A 153 3.08 -1.77 7.12
C CYS A 153 4.40 -2.50 7.36
N GLU A 154 4.78 -2.71 8.63
CA GLU A 154 6.04 -3.35 9.02
C GLU A 154 6.02 -4.86 8.75
N GLY A 155 4.85 -5.45 8.48
CA GLY A 155 4.77 -6.81 7.96
C GLY A 155 4.95 -6.90 6.44
N LEU A 156 4.54 -5.85 5.71
CA LEU A 156 4.52 -5.84 4.25
C LEU A 156 5.91 -5.63 3.64
N ASP A 157 6.75 -4.77 4.23
CA ASP A 157 8.13 -4.59 3.79
C ASP A 157 8.98 -5.83 4.05
N TRP A 158 8.80 -6.51 5.19
CA TRP A 158 9.48 -7.78 5.47
C TRP A 158 9.03 -8.88 4.52
N LEU A 159 7.72 -8.98 4.24
CA LEU A 159 7.17 -9.89 3.24
C LEU A 159 7.77 -9.64 1.86
N TYR A 160 7.84 -8.37 1.46
CA TYR A 160 8.47 -7.96 0.22
C TYR A 160 9.95 -8.40 0.18
N LEU A 161 10.72 -8.11 1.24
CA LEU A 161 12.13 -8.48 1.30
C LEU A 161 12.34 -10.00 1.30
N ALA A 162 11.45 -10.77 1.91
CA ALA A 162 11.53 -12.22 1.90
C ALA A 162 11.36 -12.80 0.48
N ARG A 163 10.55 -12.15 -0.37
CA ARG A 163 10.37 -12.55 -1.77
C ARG A 163 11.53 -12.10 -2.65
N TYR A 164 11.86 -10.82 -2.61
CA TYR A 164 12.72 -10.20 -3.63
C TYR A 164 14.13 -9.89 -3.14
N GLY A 165 14.31 -9.74 -1.84
CA GLY A 165 15.55 -9.28 -1.23
C GLY A 165 16.31 -10.34 -0.45
N SER A 166 15.80 -11.58 -0.31
CA SER A 166 16.34 -12.57 0.63
C SER A 166 17.80 -12.97 0.37
N HIS A 167 18.29 -12.75 -0.85
CA HIS A 167 19.66 -13.04 -1.25
C HIS A 167 20.63 -11.89 -0.93
N LEU A 168 20.12 -10.73 -0.50
CA LEU A 168 20.93 -9.56 -0.19
C LEU A 168 21.40 -9.61 1.27
N PRO A 169 22.71 -9.39 1.54
CA PRO A 169 23.25 -9.39 2.91
C PRO A 169 22.50 -8.43 3.85
N ARG A 170 22.13 -7.26 3.35
CA ARG A 170 21.41 -6.24 4.12
C ARG A 170 19.98 -6.66 4.50
N ALA A 171 19.32 -7.48 3.69
CA ALA A 171 18.01 -8.05 4.05
C ALA A 171 18.19 -9.10 5.17
N GLN A 172 19.26 -9.89 5.11
CA GLN A 172 19.59 -10.84 6.18
C GLN A 172 19.86 -10.14 7.52
N GLU A 173 20.59 -9.02 7.52
CA GLU A 173 20.78 -8.21 8.74
C GLU A 173 19.46 -7.71 9.35
N ILE A 174 18.47 -7.39 8.51
CA ILE A 174 17.13 -6.98 8.95
C ILE A 174 16.42 -8.18 9.59
N PHE A 175 16.40 -9.33 8.92
CA PHE A 175 15.80 -10.56 9.45
C PHE A 175 16.44 -11.02 10.75
N ASP A 176 17.76 -10.93 10.88
CA ASP A 176 18.47 -11.30 12.11
C ASP A 176 18.08 -10.39 13.27
N LYS A 177 17.88 -9.10 13.02
CA LYS A 177 17.38 -8.16 14.03
C LYS A 177 15.95 -8.47 14.44
N ILE A 178 15.09 -8.85 13.51
CA ILE A 178 13.70 -9.26 13.78
C ILE A 178 13.68 -10.55 14.63
N ASN A 179 14.45 -11.57 14.22
CA ASN A 179 14.53 -12.87 14.89
C ASN A 179 15.14 -12.81 16.30
N LYS A 180 16.02 -11.83 16.58
CA LYS A 180 16.52 -11.58 17.95
C LYS A 180 15.47 -10.96 18.86
N ASN A 181 14.38 -10.42 18.30
CA ASN A 181 13.36 -9.65 18.99
C ASN A 181 11.98 -10.36 18.94
N LYS A 182 11.96 -11.70 19.01
CA LYS A 182 10.75 -12.55 18.89
C LYS A 182 9.56 -12.13 19.76
N GLU A 183 9.77 -11.53 20.93
CA GLU A 183 8.70 -10.98 21.78
C GLU A 183 7.88 -9.86 21.11
N TYR A 184 8.44 -9.20 20.10
CA TYR A 184 7.86 -8.03 19.44
C TYR A 184 7.25 -8.35 18.06
N VAL A 185 7.34 -9.62 17.65
CA VAL A 185 6.75 -10.16 16.43
C VAL A 185 5.58 -11.05 16.86
N ASN A 186 4.36 -10.51 16.84
CA ASN A 186 3.19 -11.31 17.17
C ASN A 186 3.06 -12.45 16.14
N GLU A 187 3.10 -13.70 16.59
CA GLU A 187 2.88 -14.89 15.74
C GLU A 187 1.57 -14.79 14.94
N ASN A 188 0.58 -14.06 15.46
CA ASN A 188 -0.67 -13.79 14.75
C ASN A 188 -0.49 -12.89 13.53
N ILE A 189 0.50 -11.98 13.50
CA ILE A 189 0.77 -11.11 12.34
C ILE A 189 1.41 -11.91 11.22
N PHE A 190 2.40 -12.76 11.53
CA PHE A 190 2.99 -13.64 10.52
C PHE A 190 2.01 -14.73 10.08
N THR A 191 1.18 -15.26 10.96
CA THR A 191 0.15 -16.26 10.61
C THR A 191 -1.02 -15.63 9.85
N ALA A 192 -1.39 -14.38 10.14
CA ALA A 192 -2.37 -13.64 9.35
C ALA A 192 -1.82 -13.27 7.97
N LEU A 193 -0.58 -12.75 7.88
CA LEU A 193 0.09 -12.50 6.60
C LEU A 193 0.32 -13.80 5.83
N ALA A 194 0.66 -14.92 6.49
CA ALA A 194 0.77 -16.23 5.85
C ALA A 194 -0.58 -16.89 5.54
N GLY A 195 -1.67 -16.47 6.19
CA GLY A 195 -3.03 -16.88 5.88
C GLY A 195 -3.59 -16.13 4.67
N GLU A 196 -3.40 -14.81 4.64
CA GLU A 196 -3.80 -13.90 3.55
C GLU A 196 -2.93 -14.11 2.29
N PHE A 197 -1.66 -14.47 2.46
CA PHE A 197 -0.68 -14.66 1.38
C PHE A 197 -0.13 -16.09 1.32
N GLY A 198 -0.96 -17.11 1.57
CA GLY A 198 -0.51 -18.50 1.83
C GLY A 198 0.27 -19.23 0.75
N GLN A 199 0.41 -18.69 -0.46
CA GLN A 199 1.34 -19.23 -1.47
C GLN A 199 2.79 -18.76 -1.28
N ILE A 200 3.00 -17.70 -0.50
CA ILE A 200 4.26 -16.96 -0.45
C ILE A 200 5.20 -17.45 0.66
N PHE A 201 4.66 -18.07 1.70
CA PHE A 201 5.46 -18.59 2.82
C PHE A 201 5.76 -20.09 2.74
N ARG A 202 5.05 -20.86 1.90
CA ARG A 202 5.19 -22.33 1.84
C ARG A 202 6.51 -22.82 1.24
N THR A 203 7.20 -21.99 0.45
CA THR A 203 8.32 -22.46 -0.39
C THR A 203 9.72 -22.23 0.19
N LYS A 204 9.92 -21.48 1.29
CA LYS A 204 11.26 -21.26 1.85
C LYS A 204 11.46 -21.43 3.37
N PHE A 205 10.42 -21.44 4.20
CA PHE A 205 10.60 -21.59 5.65
C PHE A 205 10.69 -23.03 6.15
N ASN A 206 10.33 -24.04 5.34
CA ASN A 206 10.48 -25.46 5.70
C ASN A 206 11.94 -25.97 5.70
N LYS A 207 12.95 -25.09 5.53
CA LYS A 207 14.37 -25.46 5.58
C LYS A 207 15.15 -24.77 6.70
N LEU A 208 14.48 -24.03 7.60
CA LEU A 208 15.13 -23.21 8.63
C LEU A 208 14.63 -23.48 10.06
N ILE A 209 14.02 -24.64 10.29
CA ILE A 209 13.83 -25.22 11.63
C ILE A 209 14.54 -26.57 11.65
#